data_AF-A0A9D7FI25-F1
#
_entry.id   AF-A0A9D7FI25-F1
#
_cell.length_a   1.000
_cell.length_b   1.000
_cell.length_c   1.000
_cell.angle_alpha   90.00
_cell.angle_beta   90.00
_cell.angle_gamma   90.00
#
_symmetry.space_group_name_H-M   'P 1'
#
loop_
_entity.id
_entity.type
_entity.pdbx_description
1 polymer ?
#
loop_
_entity_poly.entity_id
_entity_poly.type
_entity_poly.pdbx_seq_one_letter_code
_entity_poly.pdbx_strand_id
1 'polypeptide(L)' 'MTENLSIAAKSLSELARAAESLNSMLVIEGWPGGWPQFSNLCCNPETYRWMIKECGSKGLGINFDPPTW' A
#
# COMPACT_ATOMS: atom_id res chain seq x y z
N MET A 1 -8.87 9.43 -8.54
CA MET A 1 -7.84 8.44 -8.18
C MET A 1 -6.71 8.56 -9.20
N THR A 2 -5.45 8.76 -8.77
CA THR A 2 -4.31 9.06 -9.67
C THR A 2 -3.81 7.82 -10.41
N GLU A 3 -3.35 7.97 -11.66
CA GLU A 3 -2.76 6.89 -12.48
C GLU A 3 -1.67 6.09 -11.74
N ASN A 4 -0.82 6.78 -10.97
CA ASN A 4 0.23 6.17 -10.16
C ASN A 4 -0.32 5.17 -9.12
N LEU A 5 -1.51 5.42 -8.56
CA LEU A 5 -2.12 4.52 -7.58
C LEU A 5 -2.59 3.22 -8.26
N SER A 6 -3.13 3.32 -9.48
CA SER A 6 -3.51 2.14 -10.27
C SER A 6 -2.30 1.31 -10.68
N ILE A 7 -1.20 1.95 -11.07
CA ILE A 7 0.07 1.26 -11.40
C ILE A 7 0.63 0.55 -10.16
N ALA A 8 0.68 1.24 -9.02
CA ALA A 8 1.10 0.66 -7.76
C ALA A 8 0.23 -0.54 -7.39
N ALA A 9 -1.09 -0.41 -7.54
CA ALA A 9 -1.99 -1.50 -7.21
C ALA A 9 -1.81 -2.73 -8.07
N LYS A 10 -1.69 -2.55 -9.39
CA LYS A 10 -1.40 -3.67 -10.31
C LYS A 10 -0.10 -4.38 -9.90
N SER A 11 0.96 -3.62 -9.64
CA SER A 11 2.28 -4.17 -9.31
C SER A 11 2.31 -4.89 -7.97
N LEU A 12 1.77 -4.26 -6.92
CA LEU A 12 1.76 -4.83 -5.57
C LEU A 12 0.81 -6.03 -5.45
N SER A 13 -0.23 -6.10 -6.29
CA SER A 13 -1.17 -7.24 -6.28
C SER A 13 -0.52 -8.54 -6.75
N GLU A 14 0.38 -8.49 -7.72
CA GLU A 14 1.10 -9.69 -8.17
C GLU A 14 2.01 -10.22 -7.06
N LEU A 15 2.73 -9.31 -6.38
CA LEU A 15 3.57 -9.64 -5.24
C LEU A 15 2.77 -10.16 -4.03
N ALA A 16 1.63 -9.54 -3.73
CA ALA A 16 0.75 -9.96 -2.64
C ALA A 16 0.22 -11.39 -2.85
N ARG A 17 -0.16 -11.76 -4.08
CA ARG A 17 -0.59 -13.13 -4.40
C ARG A 17 0.56 -14.13 -4.29
N ALA A 18 1.77 -13.74 -4.68
CA ALA A 18 2.96 -14.56 -4.49
C ALA A 18 3.31 -14.74 -3.00
N ALA A 19 3.13 -13.70 -2.17
CA ALA A 19 3.30 -13.81 -0.73
C ALA A 19 2.24 -14.73 -0.11
N GLU A 20 0.97 -14.58 -0.51
CA GLU A 20 -0.15 -15.40 -0.04
C GLU A 20 0.08 -16.90 -0.32
N SER A 21 0.60 -17.27 -1.50
CA SER A 21 0.90 -18.66 -1.84
C SER A 21 2.01 -19.29 -0.99
N LEU A 22 2.84 -18.45 -0.36
CA LEU A 22 3.91 -18.84 0.56
C LEU A 22 3.50 -18.70 2.03
N ASN A 23 2.19 -18.53 2.32
CA ASN A 23 1.69 -18.26 3.67
C ASN A 23 2.40 -17.06 4.33
N SER A 24 2.69 -16.03 3.53
CA SER A 24 3.39 -14.80 3.91
C SER A 24 2.58 -13.57 3.51
N MET A 25 3.03 -12.36 3.91
CA MET A 25 2.38 -11.10 3.57
C MET A 25 3.37 -10.05 3.09
N LEU A 26 2.95 -9.28 2.09
CA LEU A 26 3.53 -7.99 1.72
C LEU A 26 2.82 -6.89 2.51
N VAL A 27 3.57 -6.10 3.28
CA VAL A 27 3.00 -5.02 4.10
C VAL A 27 3.49 -3.66 3.62
N ILE A 28 2.55 -2.73 3.37
CA ILE A 28 2.87 -1.38 2.92
C ILE A 28 3.09 -0.48 4.14
N GLU A 29 4.28 0.10 4.25
CA GLU A 29 4.60 1.17 5.18
C GLU A 29 4.43 2.53 4.50
N GLY A 30 3.63 3.40 5.10
CA GLY A 30 3.35 4.72 4.56
C GLY A 30 4.38 5.74 5.03
N TRP A 31 5.18 6.28 4.11
CA TRP A 31 5.97 7.49 4.36
C TRP A 31 5.42 8.63 3.50
N PRO A 32 4.80 9.67 4.08
CA PRO A 32 4.10 10.71 3.32
C PRO A 32 5.03 11.49 2.38
N GLY A 33 6.33 11.45 2.60
CA GLY A 33 7.32 12.25 1.88
C GLY A 33 7.75 13.47 2.67
N GLY A 34 8.59 14.29 2.05
CA GLY A 34 9.06 15.55 2.64
C GLY A 34 8.07 16.71 2.48
N TRP A 35 8.26 17.73 3.31
CA TRP A 35 7.60 19.03 3.15
C TRP A 35 8.03 19.71 1.84
N PRO A 36 7.16 20.47 1.15
CA PRO A 36 5.76 20.77 1.51
C PRO A 36 4.70 19.81 0.95
N GLN A 37 5.05 18.92 0.01
CA GLN A 37 4.03 18.26 -0.81
C GLN A 37 3.42 16.99 -0.21
N PHE A 38 4.15 16.24 0.62
CA PHE A 38 3.66 15.00 1.24
C PHE A 38 2.88 14.07 0.27
N SER A 39 3.42 13.87 -0.94
CA SER A 39 2.69 13.36 -2.09
C SER A 39 2.73 11.83 -2.28
N ASN A 40 3.33 11.09 -1.34
CA ASN A 40 3.48 9.65 -1.50
C ASN A 40 2.15 8.90 -1.36
N LEU A 41 2.06 7.79 -2.08
CA LEU A 41 0.87 6.93 -2.10
C LEU A 41 0.73 6.15 -0.80
N CYS A 42 -0.49 5.68 -0.52
CA CYS A 42 -0.77 4.82 0.64
C CYS A 42 -0.27 5.44 1.96
N CYS A 43 -0.52 6.74 2.16
CA CYS A 43 -0.15 7.48 3.38
C CYS A 43 -1.38 8.03 4.12
N ASN A 44 -2.58 7.59 3.72
CA ASN A 44 -3.83 7.96 4.37
C ASN A 44 -4.86 6.82 4.27
N PRO A 45 -5.90 6.80 5.13
CA PRO A 45 -6.89 5.72 5.14
C PRO A 45 -7.63 5.51 3.83
N GLU A 46 -7.86 6.56 3.04
CA GLU A 46 -8.58 6.46 1.76
C GLU A 46 -7.79 5.66 0.73
N THR A 47 -6.52 6.03 0.53
CA THR A 47 -5.63 5.35 -0.43
C THR A 47 -5.30 3.93 0.00
N TYR A 48 -5.13 3.67 1.31
CA TYR A 48 -4.98 2.30 1.82
C TYR A 48 -6.22 1.43 1.55
N ARG A 49 -7.42 1.93 1.86
CA ARG A 49 -8.67 1.18 1.60
C ARG A 49 -8.84 0.88 0.13
N TRP A 50 -8.53 1.85 -0.74
CA TRP A 50 -8.60 1.64 -2.18
C TRP A 50 -7.59 0.59 -2.64
N MET A 51 -6.33 0.68 -2.21
CA MET A 51 -5.28 -0.29 -2.52
C MET A 51 -5.67 -1.72 -2.06
N ILE A 52 -6.14 -1.88 -0.81
CA ILE A 52 -6.57 -3.20 -0.30
C ILE A 52 -7.72 -3.76 -1.13
N LYS A 53 -8.71 -2.91 -1.47
CA LYS A 53 -9.85 -3.31 -2.30
C LYS A 53 -9.41 -3.73 -3.70
N GLU A 54 -8.52 -2.97 -4.34
CA GLU A 54 -8.02 -3.26 -5.69
C GLU A 54 -7.15 -4.52 -5.72
N CYS A 55 -6.38 -4.78 -4.66
CA CYS A 55 -5.53 -5.95 -4.57
C CYS A 55 -6.32 -7.26 -4.51
N GLY A 56 -7.33 -7.31 -3.64
CA GLY A 56 -8.20 -8.47 -3.46
C GLY A 56 -7.51 -9.73 -2.93
N SER A 57 -6.26 -9.64 -2.44
CA SER A 57 -5.47 -10.74 -1.87
C SER A 57 -5.35 -10.59 -0.35
N LYS A 58 -5.33 -11.71 0.38
CA LYS A 58 -5.04 -11.72 1.82
C LYS A 58 -3.55 -11.59 2.12
N GLY A 59 -2.70 -11.68 1.10
CA GLY A 59 -1.26 -11.47 1.20
C GLY A 59 -0.85 -10.00 1.22
N LEU A 60 -1.78 -9.04 1.22
CA LEU A 60 -1.48 -7.61 1.38
C LEU A 60 -1.92 -7.09 2.76
N GLY A 61 -1.05 -6.35 3.43
CA GLY A 61 -1.34 -5.70 4.71
C GLY A 61 -0.76 -4.28 4.82
N ILE A 62 -0.91 -3.69 6.00
CA ILE A 62 -0.40 -2.36 6.35
C ILE A 62 0.64 -2.53 7.46
N ASN A 63 1.84 -1.98 7.26
CA ASN A 63 2.81 -1.77 8.33
C ASN A 63 2.61 -0.35 8.87
N PHE A 64 1.74 -0.20 9.87
CA PHE A 64 1.42 1.11 10.40
C PHE A 64 2.52 1.57 11.36
N ASP A 65 3.32 2.55 10.93
CA ASP A 65 4.28 3.26 11.79
C ASP A 65 3.67 4.62 12.22
N PRO A 66 3.27 4.78 13.49
CA PRO A 66 2.78 6.07 13.97
C PRO A 66 3.92 7.10 13.96
N PRO A 67 3.62 8.38 13.75
CA PRO A 67 4.62 9.44 13.82
C PRO A 67 5.37 9.41 15.17
N THR A 68 6.70 9.41 15.11
CA THR A 68 7.60 9.41 16.29
C THR A 68 7.96 10.81 16.79
N TRP A 69 7.41 11.84 16.16
CA TRP A 69 7.57 13.27 16.48
C TRP A 69 6.33 13.88 17.14
#